data_AF-A0A2D4L2B3-F1
#
_entry.id   AF-A0A2D4L2B3-F1
#
_cell.length_a   1.000
_cell.length_b   1.000
_cell.length_c   1.000
_cell.angle_alpha   90.00
_cell.angle_beta   90.00
_cell.angle_gamma   90.00
#
_symmetry.space_group_name_H-M   'P 1'
#
loop_
_entity.id
_entity.type
_entity.pdbx_description
1 polymer ?
#
loop_
_entity_poly.entity_id
_entity_poly.type
_entity_poly.pdbx_seq_one_letter_code
_entity_poly.pdbx_strand_id
1 'polypeptide(L)'
;VHGGIGSVQLGQVRARNGASPWSRSSIVTMPAVSKGDGMRGLAVFISDIRNCKSKEAEIKRINKELANIRSKFKGDKALDGYSKKKYVCKLLFIFLLGHDIDFGHMEAVNLLSSNKYTEKQIGYLFISVLVN
;
A
#
# COMPACT_ATOMS: atom_id res chain seq x y z
N VAL A 1 38.01 44.24 -39.61
CA VAL A 1 36.87 43.36 -39.25
C VAL A 1 36.62 43.47 -37.74
N HIS A 2 35.93 44.53 -37.31
CA HIS A 2 34.61 44.47 -36.61
C HIS A 2 34.57 43.35 -35.55
N GLY A 3 34.56 43.58 -34.23
CA GLY A 3 33.94 44.67 -33.45
C GLY A 3 32.50 44.30 -33.12
N GLY A 4 32.22 43.82 -31.90
CA GLY A 4 30.89 43.34 -31.52
C GLY A 4 30.73 43.04 -30.02
N ILE A 5 30.78 44.10 -29.21
CA ILE A 5 30.23 44.18 -27.86
C ILE A 5 28.71 43.97 -27.94
N GLY A 6 28.19 42.93 -27.29
CA GLY A 6 26.78 42.55 -27.29
C GLY A 6 26.20 42.56 -25.88
N SER A 7 25.20 43.43 -25.70
CA SER A 7 24.63 43.88 -24.45
C SER A 7 23.83 42.83 -23.66
N VAL A 8 23.77 43.08 -22.36
CA VAL A 8 22.80 42.54 -21.39
C VAL A 8 21.38 42.65 -21.92
N GLN A 9 20.60 41.57 -21.83
CA GLN A 9 19.14 41.63 -21.80
C GLN A 9 18.61 40.68 -20.72
N LEU A 10 18.31 41.25 -19.55
CA LEU A 10 17.40 40.66 -18.57
C LEU A 10 16.04 40.45 -19.23
N GLY A 11 15.59 39.20 -19.32
CA GLY A 11 14.37 38.83 -20.03
C GLY A 11 13.44 37.96 -19.17
N GLN A 12 12.70 38.62 -18.29
CA GLN A 12 11.35 38.28 -17.81
C GLN A 12 11.13 36.94 -17.08
N VAL A 13 11.19 37.06 -15.75
CA VAL A 13 10.31 36.37 -14.81
C VAL A 13 8.86 36.45 -15.30
N ARG A 14 8.26 35.30 -15.64
CA ARG A 14 6.81 35.17 -15.76
C ARG A 14 6.30 34.24 -14.66
N ALA A 15 5.83 34.86 -13.60
CA ALA A 15 5.02 34.25 -12.56
C ALA A 15 3.84 33.47 -13.19
N ARG A 16 3.66 32.21 -12.80
CA ARG A 16 2.33 31.62 -12.64
C ARG A 16 2.30 30.71 -11.42
N ASN A 17 1.57 31.23 -10.45
CA ASN A 17 0.72 30.51 -9.52
C ASN A 17 1.44 29.71 -8.44
N GLY A 18 1.53 30.36 -7.28
CA GLY A 18 1.59 29.67 -6.01
C GLY A 18 0.45 28.66 -5.91
N ALA A 19 0.81 27.42 -5.69
CA ALA A 19 -0.02 26.42 -5.05
C ALA A 19 0.91 25.58 -4.18
N SER A 20 0.89 25.87 -2.88
CA SER A 20 1.39 24.98 -1.83
C SER A 20 0.75 23.58 -2.04
N PRO A 21 1.52 22.49 -2.23
CA PRO A 21 0.91 21.17 -2.39
C PRO A 21 0.29 20.63 -1.09
N TRP A 22 0.57 21.26 0.04
CA TRP A 22 0.22 20.75 1.37
C TRP A 22 -0.97 21.51 1.95
N SER A 23 -2.14 21.38 1.31
CA SER A 23 -3.45 21.62 1.95
C SER A 23 -4.59 21.27 1.01
N ARG A 24 -4.98 19.99 0.98
CA ARG A 24 -6.39 19.61 0.91
C ARG A 24 -6.58 18.15 1.25
N SER A 25 -7.38 17.91 2.29
CA SER A 25 -7.94 16.63 2.70
C SER A 25 -8.30 15.78 1.49
N SER A 26 -7.51 14.74 1.27
CA SER A 26 -7.76 13.73 0.27
C SER A 26 -8.04 12.45 1.04
N ILE A 27 -9.31 12.07 1.05
CA ILE A 27 -9.74 10.68 1.21
C ILE A 27 -8.68 9.80 0.52
N VAL A 28 -8.17 8.83 1.27
CA VAL A 28 -7.06 7.95 0.88
C VAL A 28 -7.38 7.29 -0.45
N THR A 29 -7.04 7.95 -1.55
CA THR A 29 -7.09 7.36 -2.88
C THR A 29 -5.80 6.61 -3.02
N MET A 30 -5.85 5.32 -2.67
CA MET A 30 -4.71 4.45 -2.82
C MET A 30 -4.30 4.43 -4.30
N PRO A 31 -3.01 4.64 -4.62
CA PRO A 31 -2.55 4.52 -6.00
C PRO A 31 -2.85 3.11 -6.50
N ALA A 32 -3.47 3.04 -7.68
CA ALA A 32 -3.88 1.79 -8.30
C ALA A 32 -2.68 0.83 -8.40
N VAL A 33 -2.77 -0.30 -7.70
CA VAL A 33 -1.80 -1.38 -7.80
C VAL A 33 -1.71 -1.86 -9.25
N SER A 34 -0.50 -1.88 -9.80
CA SER A 34 -0.21 -2.15 -11.21
C SER A 34 -0.90 -3.43 -11.73
N LYS A 35 -1.55 -3.32 -12.88
CA LYS A 35 -2.48 -4.28 -13.50
C LYS A 35 -1.86 -5.58 -14.08
N GLY A 36 -0.63 -5.97 -13.72
CA GLY A 36 0.01 -7.20 -14.21
C GLY A 36 0.39 -8.11 -13.04
N ASP A 37 -0.12 -9.35 -13.02
CA ASP A 37 -0.03 -10.33 -11.90
C ASP A 37 -0.74 -9.94 -10.60
N GLY A 38 -1.91 -9.32 -10.76
CA GLY A 38 -2.79 -8.91 -9.67
C GLY A 38 -2.98 -10.01 -8.63
N MET A 39 -2.94 -9.63 -7.35
CA MET A 39 -3.06 -10.50 -6.18
C MET A 39 -4.40 -11.26 -6.18
N ARG A 40 -4.54 -12.32 -6.99
CA ARG A 40 -5.79 -13.08 -7.17
C ARG A 40 -6.33 -13.56 -5.82
N GLY A 41 -5.44 -14.03 -4.94
CA GLY A 41 -5.82 -14.47 -3.61
C GLY A 41 -6.37 -13.36 -2.69
N LEU A 42 -6.02 -12.09 -2.91
CA LEU A 42 -6.62 -10.95 -2.23
C LEU A 42 -8.00 -10.64 -2.81
N ALA A 43 -8.12 -10.59 -4.14
CA ALA A 43 -9.40 -10.33 -4.81
C ALA A 43 -10.46 -11.37 -4.43
N VAL A 44 -10.09 -12.66 -4.41
CA VAL A 44 -10.98 -13.74 -3.96
C VAL A 44 -11.41 -13.54 -2.50
N PHE A 45 -10.48 -13.19 -1.62
CA PHE A 45 -10.81 -12.94 -0.21
C PHE A 45 -11.79 -11.77 -0.05
N ILE A 46 -11.57 -10.66 -0.75
CA ILE A 46 -12.49 -9.51 -0.73
C ILE A 46 -13.87 -9.92 -1.26
N SER A 47 -13.92 -10.68 -2.36
CA SER A 47 -15.18 -11.19 -2.89
C SER A 47 -15.89 -12.11 -1.90
N ASP A 48 -15.17 -13.02 -1.23
CA ASP A 48 -15.74 -13.91 -0.21
C ASP A 48 -16.37 -13.11 0.94
N ILE A 49 -15.69 -12.06 1.42
CA ILE A 49 -16.21 -11.17 2.47
C ILE A 49 -17.46 -10.45 1.98
N ARG A 50 -17.44 -9.86 0.78
CA ARG A 50 -18.60 -9.18 0.18
C ARG A 50 -19.81 -10.10 -0.05
N ASN A 51 -19.57 -11.40 -0.23
CA ASN A 51 -20.62 -12.40 -0.41
C ASN A 51 -21.18 -12.95 0.92
N CYS A 52 -20.62 -12.57 2.06
CA CYS A 52 -21.16 -12.97 3.36
C CYS A 52 -22.52 -12.29 3.60
N LYS A 53 -23.52 -13.09 4.01
CA LYS A 53 -24.89 -12.61 4.25
C LYS A 53 -25.16 -12.21 5.72
N SER A 54 -24.22 -12.50 6.61
CA SER A 54 -24.33 -12.18 8.03
C SER A 54 -22.97 -11.84 8.62
N LYS A 55 -22.98 -11.11 9.74
CA LYS A 55 -21.76 -10.69 10.44
C LYS A 55 -20.99 -11.88 11.01
N GLU A 56 -21.70 -12.92 11.42
CA GLU A 56 -21.09 -14.17 11.91
C GLU A 56 -20.36 -14.92 10.79
N ALA A 57 -20.92 -14.95 9.58
CA ALA A 57 -20.28 -15.55 8.41
C ALA A 57 -19.01 -14.80 8.01
N GLU A 58 -19.05 -13.47 8.06
CA GLU A 58 -17.90 -12.60 7.82
C GLU A 58 -16.78 -12.87 8.83
N ILE A 59 -17.09 -12.83 10.13
CA ILE A 59 -16.13 -13.10 11.21
C ILE A 59 -15.52 -14.49 11.04
N LYS A 60 -16.32 -15.51 10.71
CA LYS A 60 -15.83 -16.88 10.47
C LYS A 60 -14.86 -16.94 9.29
N ARG A 61 -15.15 -16.21 8.20
CA ARG A 61 -14.27 -16.15 7.02
C ARG A 61 -12.96 -15.41 7.31
N ILE A 62 -13.03 -14.33 8.08
CA ILE A 62 -11.88 -13.55 8.56
C ILE A 62 -10.99 -14.43 9.45
N ASN A 63 -11.55 -15.08 10.47
CA ASN A 63 -10.80 -15.95 11.36
C ASN A 63 -10.11 -17.11 10.63
N LYS A 64 -10.77 -17.70 9.63
CA LYS A 64 -10.17 -18.72 8.76
C LYS A 64 -8.96 -18.16 8.00
N GLU A 65 -9.07 -16.94 7.47
CA GLU A 65 -7.96 -16.30 6.76
C GLU A 65 -6.82 -15.92 7.70
N LEU A 66 -7.11 -15.39 8.90
CA LEU A 66 -6.11 -15.05 9.91
C LEU A 66 -5.32 -16.30 10.34
N ALA A 67 -6.00 -17.42 10.58
CA ALA A 67 -5.35 -18.69 10.91
C ALA A 67 -4.42 -19.17 9.78
N ASN A 68 -4.87 -19.06 8.53
CA ASN A 68 -4.06 -19.39 7.35
C ASN A 68 -2.82 -18.50 7.25
N ILE A 69 -2.96 -17.18 7.40
CA ILE A 69 -1.83 -16.25 7.34
C ILE A 69 -0.84 -16.53 8.48
N ARG A 70 -1.33 -16.72 9.71
CA ARG A 70 -0.50 -17.03 10.87
C ARG A 70 0.31 -18.32 10.66
N SER A 71 -0.30 -19.36 10.10
CA SER A 71 0.41 -20.59 9.73
C SER A 71 1.50 -20.34 8.68
N LYS A 72 1.24 -19.49 7.69
CA LYS A 72 2.22 -19.15 6.65
C LYS A 72 3.38 -18.31 7.17
N PHE A 73 3.14 -17.42 8.13
CA PHE A 73 4.20 -16.60 8.73
C PHE A 73 5.10 -17.38 9.68
N LYS A 74 4.55 -18.41 10.35
CA LYS A 74 5.30 -19.29 11.27
C LYS A 74 5.96 -20.50 10.59
N GLY A 75 5.74 -20.73 9.30
CA GLY A 75 6.29 -21.90 8.62
C GLY A 75 7.82 -21.82 8.49
N ASP A 76 8.50 -22.98 8.50
CA ASP A 76 9.96 -23.06 8.35
C ASP A 76 10.47 -22.55 7.01
N LYS A 77 9.60 -22.50 6.00
CA LYS A 77 9.91 -21.96 4.68
C LYS A 77 9.71 -20.44 4.68
N ALA A 78 10.80 -19.71 4.44
CA ALA A 78 10.75 -18.28 4.21
C ALA A 78 9.77 -17.94 3.07
N LEU A 79 8.84 -17.04 3.35
CA LEU A 79 7.89 -16.54 2.34
C LEU A 79 8.58 -15.59 1.37
N ASP A 80 8.27 -15.78 0.08
CA ASP A 80 8.68 -14.87 -0.97
C ASP A 80 7.99 -13.50 -0.82
N GLY A 81 8.59 -12.45 -1.41
CA GLY A 81 8.10 -11.08 -1.32
C GLY A 81 6.67 -10.88 -1.87
N TYR A 82 6.28 -11.62 -2.90
CA TYR A 82 4.92 -11.54 -3.47
C TYR A 82 3.89 -12.12 -2.51
N SER A 83 4.15 -13.31 -1.96
CA SER A 83 3.27 -13.92 -0.95
C SER A 83 3.15 -13.06 0.31
N LYS A 84 4.28 -12.52 0.78
CA LYS A 84 4.32 -11.64 1.96
C LYS A 84 3.48 -10.38 1.73
N LYS A 85 3.69 -9.69 0.60
CA LYS A 85 2.88 -8.53 0.19
C LYS A 85 1.39 -8.86 0.14
N LYS A 86 1.02 -9.99 -0.47
CA LYS A 86 -0.36 -10.45 -0.56
C LYS A 86 -0.99 -10.65 0.82
N TYR A 87 -0.28 -11.27 1.77
CA TYR A 87 -0.81 -11.52 3.10
C TYR A 87 -0.88 -10.25 3.96
N VAL A 88 0.12 -9.39 3.91
CA VAL A 88 0.10 -8.08 4.59
C VAL A 88 -1.07 -7.23 4.08
N CYS A 89 -1.35 -7.25 2.77
CA CYS A 89 -2.49 -6.54 2.20
C CYS A 89 -3.85 -7.10 2.68
N LYS A 90 -3.96 -8.42 2.90
CA LYS A 90 -5.17 -9.02 3.52
C LYS A 90 -5.35 -8.57 4.96
N LEU A 91 -4.27 -8.51 5.74
CA LEU A 91 -4.31 -8.03 7.13
C LEU A 91 -4.75 -6.57 7.18
N LEU A 92 -4.21 -5.73 6.29
CA LEU A 92 -4.64 -4.34 6.16
C LEU A 92 -6.14 -4.23 5.88
N PHE A 93 -6.65 -5.07 4.98
CA PHE A 93 -8.08 -5.06 4.65
C PHE A 93 -8.94 -5.43 5.86
N ILE A 94 -8.54 -6.43 6.65
CA ILE A 94 -9.24 -6.84 7.88
C ILE A 94 -9.23 -5.71 8.91
N PHE A 95 -8.09 -5.02 9.08
CA PHE A 95 -7.99 -3.85 9.94
C PHE A 95 -8.94 -2.72 9.52
N LEU A 96 -9.03 -2.44 8.20
CA LEU A 96 -9.94 -1.42 7.67
C LEU A 96 -11.42 -1.78 7.84
N LEU A 97 -11.77 -3.07 8.00
CA LEU A 97 -13.13 -3.49 8.37
C LEU A 97 -13.45 -3.26 9.86
N GLY A 98 -12.47 -2.87 10.67
CA GLY A 98 -12.61 -2.63 12.11
C GLY A 98 -12.32 -3.86 12.97
N HIS A 99 -11.56 -4.82 12.45
CA HIS A 99 -11.10 -5.97 13.23
C HIS A 99 -9.64 -5.79 13.65
N ASP A 100 -9.34 -6.04 14.92
CA ASP A 100 -7.99 -5.91 15.46
C ASP A 100 -7.02 -6.95 14.88
N ILE A 101 -5.77 -6.52 14.66
CA ILE A 101 -4.68 -7.33 14.11
C ILE A 101 -3.46 -7.26 15.02
N ASP A 102 -3.16 -8.37 15.70
CA ASP A 102 -2.02 -8.44 16.65
C ASP A 102 -0.71 -8.97 16.03
N PHE A 103 -0.67 -9.23 14.73
CA PHE A 103 0.48 -9.87 14.08
C PHE A 103 0.69 -9.40 12.63
N GLY A 104 1.85 -9.72 12.07
CA GLY A 104 2.21 -9.35 10.69
C GLY A 104 2.98 -8.04 10.55
N HIS A 105 3.21 -7.33 11.67
CA HIS A 105 4.02 -6.12 11.72
C HIS A 105 5.46 -6.36 11.23
N MET A 106 6.09 -7.46 11.66
CA MET A 106 7.46 -7.82 11.24
C MET A 106 7.54 -8.08 9.73
N GLU A 107 6.52 -8.68 9.16
CA GLU A 107 6.41 -8.97 7.73
C GLU A 107 6.21 -7.70 6.92
N ALA A 108 5.46 -6.73 7.44
CA ALA A 108 5.35 -5.39 6.86
C ALA A 108 6.70 -4.66 6.89
N VAL A 109 7.45 -4.72 8.00
CA VAL A 109 8.81 -4.16 8.10
C VAL A 109 9.74 -4.84 7.10
N ASN A 110 9.69 -6.16 6.97
CA ASN A 110 10.48 -6.89 5.98
C ASN A 110 10.18 -6.48 4.54
N LEU A 111 8.95 -6.04 4.23
CA LEU A 111 8.60 -5.50 2.92
C LEU A 111 9.22 -4.12 2.66
N LEU A 112 9.44 -3.31 3.71
CA LEU A 112 10.15 -2.02 3.57
C LEU A 112 11.60 -2.20 3.11
N SER A 113 12.24 -3.28 3.56
CA SER A 113 13.61 -3.64 3.18
C SER A 113 13.71 -4.30 1.80
N SER A 114 12.60 -4.64 1.15
CA SER A 114 12.62 -5.26 -0.19
C SER A 114 13.07 -4.29 -1.27
N ASN A 115 13.82 -4.73 -2.28
CA ASN A 115 14.21 -3.88 -3.41
C ASN A 115 13.07 -3.58 -4.41
N LYS A 116 11.89 -4.22 -4.24
CA LYS A 116 10.75 -4.03 -5.14
C LYS A 116 9.82 -2.92 -4.63
N TYR A 117 9.59 -1.91 -5.47
CA TYR A 117 8.71 -0.78 -5.14
C TYR A 117 7.32 -1.21 -4.66
N THR A 118 6.68 -2.15 -5.36
CA THR A 118 5.32 -2.60 -4.99
C THR A 118 5.26 -3.31 -3.64
N GLU A 119 6.37 -3.88 -3.17
CA GLU A 119 6.48 -4.50 -1.85
C GLU A 119 6.66 -3.42 -0.78
N LYS A 120 7.62 -2.49 -0.98
CA LYS A 120 7.81 -1.34 -0.09
C LYS A 120 6.55 -0.53 0.11
N GLN A 121 5.82 -0.24 -0.97
CA GLN A 121 4.59 0.56 -0.93
C GLN A 121 3.54 -0.06 0.01
N ILE A 122 3.37 -1.39 -0.04
CA ILE A 122 2.41 -2.07 0.85
C ILE A 122 2.90 -2.08 2.29
N GLY A 123 4.20 -2.27 2.53
CA GLY A 123 4.77 -2.17 3.89
C GLY A 123 4.56 -0.79 4.51
N TYR A 124 4.85 0.28 3.76
CA TYR A 124 4.65 1.66 4.21
C TYR A 124 3.17 1.93 4.49
N LEU A 125 2.30 1.54 3.57
CA LEU A 125 0.87 1.72 3.75
C LEU A 125 0.34 1.01 5.01
N PHE A 126 0.80 -0.22 5.26
CA PHE A 126 0.41 -0.97 6.45
C PHE A 126 0.80 -0.22 7.72
N ILE A 127 2.08 0.18 7.85
CA ILE A 127 2.59 0.87 9.04
C ILE A 127 1.91 2.24 9.22
N SER A 128 1.74 3.02 8.16
CA SER A 128 1.05 4.31 8.24
C SER A 128 -0.39 4.19 8.74
N VAL A 129 -1.08 3.11 8.40
CA VAL A 129 -2.48 2.90 8.81
C VAL A 129 -2.59 2.37 10.24
N LEU A 130 -1.69 1.47 10.66
CA LEU A 130 -1.73 0.89 12.01
C LEU A 130 -1.13 1.79 13.10
N VAL A 131 -0.30 2.77 12.73
CA VAL A 131 0.36 3.70 13.68
C VAL A 131 -0.41 5.02 13.84
N ASN A 132 -1.54 5.19 13.15
CA ASN A 132 -2.35 6.41 13.17
C ASN A 132 -3.50 6.36 14.18
#